data_AF-A0A7W1HEP4-F1
#
_entry.id   AF-A0A7W1HEP4-F1
#
_cell.length_a   1.000
_cell.length_b   1.000
_cell.length_c   1.000
_cell.angle_alpha   90.00
_cell.angle_beta   90.00
_cell.angle_gamma   90.00
#
_symmetry.space_group_name_H-M   'P 1'
#
loop_
_entity.id
_entity.type
_entity.pdbx_description
1 polymer ?
#
loop_
_entity_poly.entity_id
_entity_poly.type
_entity_poly.pdbx_seq_one_letter_code
_entity_poly.pdbx_strand_id
1 'polypeptide(L)'
;AVLGLVVFVGYVLLYTPLKKYTSASTAIGALPGAMPPLMGWTASANEITLGAWILFSIIFLWQFPHFLAIAWMYKDQYAKAGIKMLPVVEPEGKITARQIVIFTILLLPVSIAPSFIGLAGWVYLVGASLLWIWFLMASIKTARAKSVEQARKLLLVSVIYLPLLFALMVLNHK
;
A
#
# COMPACT_ATOMS: atom_id res chain seq x y z
N ALA A 1 21.42 -1.18 -11.06
CA ALA A 1 22.01 0.13 -10.68
C ALA A 1 21.03 1.30 -10.88
N VAL A 2 20.50 1.51 -12.10
CA VAL A 2 19.61 2.66 -12.43
C VAL A 2 18.36 2.74 -11.53
N LEU A 3 17.64 1.63 -11.33
CA LEU A 3 16.45 1.60 -10.46
C LEU A 3 16.75 2.05 -9.01
N GLY A 4 17.88 1.60 -8.46
CA GLY A 4 18.31 2.00 -7.11
C GLY A 4 18.63 3.49 -7.02
N LEU A 5 19.24 4.06 -8.06
CA LEU A 5 19.50 5.50 -8.12
C LEU A 5 18.19 6.30 -8.18
N VAL A 6 17.22 5.87 -9.00
CA VAL A 6 15.89 6.51 -9.08
C VAL A 6 15.18 6.46 -7.73
N VAL A 7 15.21 5.33 -7.03
CA VAL A 7 14.66 5.18 -5.67
C VAL A 7 15.32 6.15 -4.71
N PHE A 8 16.65 6.21 -4.69
CA PHE A 8 17.41 7.08 -3.80
C PHE A 8 17.09 8.55 -4.04
N VAL A 9 17.19 9.01 -5.30
CA VAL A 9 16.89 10.39 -5.71
C VAL A 9 15.44 10.74 -5.37
N GLY A 10 14.48 9.87 -5.72
CA GLY A 10 13.06 10.10 -5.42
C GLY A 10 12.77 10.17 -3.93
N TYR A 11 13.41 9.32 -3.12
CA TYR A 11 13.20 9.32 -1.67
C TYR A 11 13.85 10.54 -0.98
N VAL A 12 15.11 10.81 -1.28
CA VAL A 12 15.90 11.86 -0.62
C VAL A 12 15.51 13.25 -1.12
N LEU A 13 15.40 13.44 -2.43
CA LEU A 13 15.24 14.78 -3.02
C LEU A 13 13.78 15.18 -3.26
N LEU A 14 12.86 14.22 -3.43
CA LEU A 14 11.44 14.55 -3.65
C LEU A 14 10.61 14.30 -2.39
N TYR A 15 10.53 13.04 -1.93
CA TYR A 15 9.64 12.66 -0.84
C TYR A 15 9.95 13.41 0.46
N THR A 16 11.21 13.46 0.87
CA THR A 16 11.63 14.02 2.16
C THR A 16 11.25 15.51 2.33
N PRO A 17 11.56 16.43 1.38
CA PRO A 17 11.12 17.81 1.50
C PRO A 17 9.60 17.97 1.37
N LEU A 18 8.96 17.23 0.46
CA LEU A 18 7.53 17.41 0.16
C LEU A 18 6.60 17.15 1.34
N LYS A 19 7.02 16.35 2.33
CA LYS A 19 6.26 16.09 3.58
C LYS A 19 5.82 17.37 4.31
N LYS A 20 6.60 18.45 4.21
CA LYS A 20 6.29 19.73 4.84
C LYS A 20 5.42 20.64 3.96
N TYR A 21 5.33 20.36 2.66
CA TYR A 21 4.68 21.25 1.69
C TYR A 21 3.32 20.73 1.23
N THR A 22 3.14 19.43 1.04
CA THR A 22 1.92 18.85 0.46
C THR A 22 1.61 17.45 0.99
N SER A 23 0.32 17.12 1.10
CA SER A 23 -0.15 15.76 1.42
C SER A 23 0.10 14.76 0.28
N ALA A 24 0.40 15.25 -0.93
CA ALA A 24 0.83 14.44 -2.06
C ALA A 24 2.17 13.71 -1.82
N SER A 25 2.94 14.12 -0.79
CA SER A 25 4.17 13.43 -0.40
C SER A 25 3.96 11.94 -0.15
N THR A 26 2.80 11.53 0.35
CA THR A 26 2.48 10.12 0.58
C THR A 26 2.47 9.32 -0.72
N ALA A 27 1.85 9.84 -1.78
CA ALA A 27 1.81 9.17 -3.08
C ALA A 27 3.18 9.15 -3.77
N ILE A 28 3.98 10.22 -3.60
CA ILE A 28 5.33 10.28 -4.17
C ILE A 28 6.28 9.34 -3.42
N GLY A 29 6.19 9.28 -2.09
CA GLY A 29 6.95 8.33 -1.26
C GLY A 29 6.52 6.88 -1.45
N ALA A 30 5.29 6.65 -1.89
CA ALA A 30 4.78 5.33 -2.19
C ALA A 30 5.49 4.65 -3.37
N LEU A 31 5.99 5.43 -4.34
CA LEU A 31 6.77 4.92 -5.47
C LEU A 31 8.05 4.22 -5.01
N PRO A 32 9.02 4.88 -4.35
CA PRO A 32 10.23 4.22 -3.87
C PRO A 32 9.92 3.12 -2.84
N GLY A 33 8.86 3.28 -2.04
CA GLY A 33 8.43 2.25 -1.08
C GLY A 33 8.01 0.92 -1.73
N ALA A 34 7.49 0.98 -2.97
CA ALA A 34 7.03 -0.19 -3.71
C ALA A 34 8.09 -0.81 -4.64
N MET A 35 9.24 -0.17 -4.83
CA MET A 35 10.32 -0.65 -5.69
C MET A 35 11.06 -1.92 -5.22
N PRO A 36 11.16 -2.26 -3.91
CA PRO A 36 11.97 -3.40 -3.49
C PRO A 36 11.63 -4.75 -4.15
N PRO A 37 10.36 -5.18 -4.28
CA PRO A 37 10.03 -6.42 -4.99
C PRO A 37 10.40 -6.38 -6.47
N LEU A 38 10.21 -5.25 -7.14
CA LEU A 38 10.57 -5.08 -8.55
C LEU A 38 12.09 -5.17 -8.74
N MET A 39 12.86 -4.53 -7.86
CA MET A 39 14.32 -4.62 -7.88
C MET A 39 14.81 -6.03 -7.59
N GLY A 40 14.22 -6.72 -6.60
CA GLY A 40 14.54 -8.11 -6.27
C GLY A 40 14.27 -9.05 -7.44
N TRP A 41 13.11 -8.92 -8.09
CA TRP A 41 12.77 -9.70 -9.28
C TRP A 41 13.73 -9.42 -10.44
N THR A 42 13.99 -8.15 -10.73
CA THR A 42 14.88 -7.76 -11.84
C THR A 42 16.30 -8.26 -11.60
N ALA A 43 16.76 -8.32 -10.35
CA ALA A 43 18.08 -8.83 -10.00
C ALA A 43 18.23 -10.33 -10.27
N SER A 44 17.17 -11.13 -10.12
CA SER A 44 17.22 -12.57 -10.40
C SER A 44 16.89 -12.91 -11.86
N ALA A 45 15.92 -12.24 -12.46
CA ALA A 45 15.45 -12.51 -13.82
C ALA A 45 16.29 -11.80 -14.91
N ASN A 46 17.06 -10.77 -14.54
CA ASN A 46 17.76 -9.87 -15.45
C ASN A 46 16.84 -9.13 -16.46
N GLU A 47 15.53 -9.10 -16.18
CA GLU A 47 14.51 -8.42 -16.96
C GLU A 47 13.37 -7.92 -16.05
N ILE A 48 12.69 -6.85 -16.47
CA ILE A 48 11.51 -6.33 -15.77
C ILE A 48 10.26 -6.97 -16.39
N THR A 49 9.82 -8.09 -15.82
CA THR A 49 8.65 -8.82 -16.32
C THR A 49 7.33 -8.21 -15.84
N LEU A 50 6.23 -8.70 -16.39
CA LEU A 50 4.88 -8.40 -15.90
C LEU A 50 4.72 -8.80 -14.41
N GLY A 51 5.35 -9.90 -13.98
CA GLY A 51 5.34 -10.34 -12.58
C GLY A 51 5.96 -9.32 -11.63
N ALA A 52 7.10 -8.73 -12.02
CA ALA A 52 7.76 -7.68 -11.25
C ALA A 52 6.84 -6.46 -11.05
N TRP A 53 6.14 -6.05 -12.11
CA TRP A 53 5.18 -4.93 -12.06
C TRP A 53 3.95 -5.25 -11.22
N ILE A 54 3.48 -6.50 -11.19
CA ILE A 54 2.37 -6.91 -10.32
C ILE A 54 2.78 -6.82 -8.86
N LEU A 55 3.96 -7.34 -8.49
CA LEU A 55 4.47 -7.23 -7.11
C LEU A 55 4.66 -5.78 -6.67
N PHE A 56 5.22 -4.95 -7.56
CA PHE A 56 5.29 -3.50 -7.36
C PHE A 56 3.91 -2.92 -7.10
N SER A 57 2.91 -3.24 -7.93
CA SER A 57 1.57 -2.66 -7.85
C SER A 57 0.83 -3.08 -6.59
N ILE A 58 1.02 -4.32 -6.12
CA ILE A 58 0.48 -4.81 -4.85
C ILE A 58 0.99 -3.96 -3.70
N ILE A 59 2.33 -3.80 -3.55
CA ILE A 59 2.90 -2.94 -2.50
C ILE A 59 2.45 -1.49 -2.68
N PHE A 60 2.46 -1.03 -3.94
CA PHE A 60 2.12 0.34 -4.28
C PHE A 60 0.73 0.72 -3.77
N LEU A 61 -0.28 -0.10 -4.05
CA LEU A 61 -1.66 0.17 -3.67
C LEU A 61 -1.94 -0.15 -2.20
N TRP A 62 -1.37 -1.24 -1.67
CA TRP A 62 -1.57 -1.67 -0.29
C TRP A 62 -1.13 -0.62 0.74
N GLN A 63 -0.06 0.13 0.47
CA GLN A 63 0.49 1.06 1.44
C GLN A 63 -0.41 2.28 1.70
N PHE A 64 -1.33 2.63 0.79
CA PHE A 64 -2.21 3.78 0.98
C PHE A 64 -3.18 3.62 2.16
N PRO A 65 -4.04 2.58 2.22
CA PRO A 65 -4.89 2.36 3.40
C PRO A 65 -4.06 2.17 4.69
N HIS A 66 -2.88 1.55 4.59
CA HIS A 66 -1.94 1.39 5.71
C HIS A 66 -1.42 2.74 6.24
N PHE A 67 -0.85 3.58 5.38
CA PHE A 67 -0.30 4.89 5.76
C PHE A 67 -1.39 5.88 6.16
N LEU A 68 -2.55 5.86 5.52
CA LEU A 68 -3.67 6.72 5.90
C LEU A 68 -4.23 6.34 7.28
N ALA A 69 -4.20 5.06 7.66
CA ALA A 69 -4.55 4.64 9.02
C ALA A 69 -3.56 5.22 10.05
N ILE A 70 -2.26 5.15 9.79
CA ILE A 70 -1.22 5.76 10.66
C ILE A 70 -1.40 7.28 10.72
N ALA A 71 -1.59 7.92 9.56
CA ALA A 71 -1.80 9.36 9.47
C ALA A 71 -3.02 9.81 10.28
N TRP A 72 -4.09 9.00 10.30
CA TRP A 72 -5.28 9.28 11.11
C TRP A 72 -5.01 9.16 12.61
N MET A 73 -4.31 8.10 13.02
CA MET A 73 -3.99 7.84 14.43
C MET A 73 -3.06 8.89 15.03
N TYR A 74 -2.12 9.42 14.24
CA TYR A 74 -1.07 10.33 14.71
C TYR A 74 -1.20 11.74 14.13
N LYS A 75 -2.40 12.13 13.70
CA LYS A 75 -2.63 13.42 13.02
C LYS A 75 -2.16 14.62 13.85
N ASP A 76 -2.35 14.60 15.16
CA ASP A 76 -2.00 15.72 16.05
C ASP A 76 -0.48 15.83 16.21
N GLN A 77 0.23 14.69 16.26
CA GLN A 77 1.69 14.64 16.27
C GLN A 77 2.27 15.13 14.94
N TYR A 78 1.67 14.73 13.81
CA TYR A 78 2.07 15.24 12.49
C TYR A 78 1.87 16.75 12.38
N ALA A 79 0.74 17.27 12.86
CA ALA A 79 0.46 18.71 12.89
C ALA A 79 1.51 19.46 13.73
N LYS A 80 1.83 18.97 14.94
CA LYS A 80 2.87 19.55 15.81
C LYS A 80 4.26 19.54 15.17
N ALA A 81 4.57 18.53 14.36
CA ALA A 81 5.83 18.42 13.63
C ALA A 81 5.87 19.24 12.32
N GLY A 82 4.79 19.96 11.97
CA GLY A 82 4.68 20.70 10.72
C GLY A 82 4.61 19.81 9.48
N ILE A 83 4.17 18.56 9.63
CA ILE A 83 4.03 17.59 8.54
C ILE A 83 2.59 17.63 8.01
N LYS A 84 2.43 17.86 6.72
CA LYS A 84 1.13 18.02 6.06
C LYS A 84 0.55 16.71 5.57
N MET A 85 0.23 15.80 6.49
CA MET A 85 -0.50 14.57 6.13
C MET A 85 -1.95 14.89 5.76
N LEU A 86 -2.60 14.02 4.97
CA LEU A 86 -3.98 14.25 4.51
C LEU A 86 -4.98 14.52 5.66
N PRO A 87 -4.95 13.79 6.80
CA PRO A 87 -5.80 14.09 7.95
C PRO A 87 -5.47 15.40 8.69
N VAL A 88 -4.28 15.97 8.48
CA VAL A 88 -3.88 17.28 9.02
C VAL A 88 -4.43 18.40 8.14
N VAL A 89 -4.39 18.21 6.83
CA VAL A 89 -4.88 19.20 5.85
C VAL A 89 -6.41 19.18 5.72
N GLU A 90 -7.04 18.02 5.90
CA GLU A 90 -8.50 17.84 5.88
C GLU A 90 -8.98 17.10 7.14
N PRO A 91 -9.20 17.81 8.26
CA PRO A 91 -9.48 17.20 9.56
C PRO A 91 -10.82 16.46 9.66
N GLU A 92 -11.81 16.76 8.79
CA GLU A 92 -13.10 16.03 8.74
C GLU A 92 -12.94 14.59 8.23
N GLY A 93 -11.77 14.26 7.64
CA GLY A 93 -11.40 12.93 7.20
C GLY A 93 -12.22 12.37 6.05
N LYS A 94 -12.99 13.19 5.33
CA LYS A 94 -13.80 12.73 4.18
C LYS A 94 -12.90 12.22 3.06
N ILE A 95 -11.82 12.94 2.75
CA ILE A 95 -10.91 12.57 1.66
C ILE A 95 -10.07 11.36 2.09
N THR A 96 -9.60 11.35 3.34
CA THR A 96 -8.87 10.21 3.92
C THR A 96 -9.69 8.93 3.88
N ALA A 97 -10.94 8.98 4.36
CA ALA A 97 -11.87 7.85 4.34
C ALA A 97 -12.12 7.33 2.91
N ARG A 98 -12.32 8.25 1.96
CA ARG A 98 -12.53 7.89 0.55
C ARG A 98 -11.31 7.23 -0.06
N GLN A 99 -10.12 7.77 0.16
CA GLN A 99 -8.88 7.20 -0.36
C GLN A 99 -8.61 5.81 0.22
N ILE A 100 -8.81 5.60 1.52
CA ILE A 100 -8.69 4.27 2.15
C ILE A 100 -9.51 3.24 1.38
N VAL A 101 -10.79 3.51 1.09
CA VAL A 101 -11.66 2.56 0.39
C VAL A 101 -11.28 2.41 -1.09
N ILE A 102 -11.01 3.51 -1.80
CA ILE A 102 -10.64 3.48 -3.23
C ILE A 102 -9.38 2.63 -3.44
N PHE A 103 -8.31 2.90 -2.67
CA PHE A 103 -7.05 2.16 -2.84
C PHE A 103 -7.21 0.69 -2.44
N THR A 104 -8.00 0.37 -1.42
CA THR A 104 -8.32 -1.03 -1.12
C THR A 104 -9.11 -1.69 -2.25
N ILE A 105 -10.06 -1.01 -2.90
CA ILE A 105 -10.78 -1.57 -4.06
C ILE A 105 -9.81 -1.81 -5.23
N LEU A 106 -8.97 -0.83 -5.55
CA LEU A 106 -7.97 -0.93 -6.61
C LEU A 106 -6.94 -2.03 -6.36
N LEU A 107 -6.73 -2.45 -5.10
CA LEU A 107 -5.84 -3.55 -4.75
C LEU A 107 -6.34 -4.91 -5.27
N LEU A 108 -7.65 -5.11 -5.43
CA LEU A 108 -8.20 -6.40 -5.87
C LEU A 108 -7.61 -6.91 -7.20
N PRO A 109 -7.71 -6.16 -8.33
CA PRO A 109 -7.25 -6.65 -9.61
C PRO A 109 -5.77 -7.03 -9.60
N VAL A 110 -4.92 -6.25 -8.93
CA VAL A 110 -3.48 -6.56 -8.85
C VAL A 110 -3.18 -7.72 -7.93
N SER A 111 -3.96 -7.91 -6.86
CA SER A 111 -3.79 -9.04 -5.93
C SER A 111 -4.20 -10.37 -6.56
N ILE A 112 -5.17 -10.41 -7.47
CA ILE A 112 -5.59 -11.66 -8.14
C ILE A 112 -4.87 -11.93 -9.46
N ALA A 113 -4.28 -10.90 -10.08
CA ALA A 113 -3.52 -11.00 -11.33
C ALA A 113 -2.49 -12.15 -11.37
N PRO A 114 -1.72 -12.46 -10.30
CA PRO A 114 -0.76 -13.57 -10.29
C PRO A 114 -1.35 -14.90 -10.76
N SER A 115 -2.62 -15.20 -10.46
CA SER A 115 -3.25 -16.45 -10.90
C SER A 115 -3.55 -16.48 -12.39
N PHE A 116 -3.86 -15.32 -12.99
CA PHE A 116 -4.23 -15.22 -14.41
C PHE A 116 -3.01 -15.23 -15.33
N ILE A 117 -1.84 -14.83 -14.82
CA ILE A 117 -0.58 -14.86 -15.58
C ILE A 117 0.28 -16.09 -15.27
N GLY A 118 -0.26 -17.06 -14.53
CA GLY A 118 0.41 -18.33 -14.23
C GLY A 118 1.44 -18.30 -13.10
N LEU A 119 1.59 -17.19 -12.37
CA LEU A 119 2.52 -17.11 -11.22
C LEU A 119 2.04 -17.90 -10.01
N ALA A 120 0.72 -17.99 -9.82
CA ALA A 120 0.10 -18.67 -8.69
C ALA A 120 -1.12 -19.51 -9.11
N GLY A 121 -1.48 -20.51 -8.31
CA GLY A 121 -2.61 -21.38 -8.58
C GLY A 121 -3.97 -20.84 -8.15
N TRP A 122 -4.98 -21.71 -8.21
CA TRP A 122 -6.36 -21.35 -7.86
C TRP A 122 -6.56 -21.20 -6.35
N VAL A 123 -5.76 -21.88 -5.52
CA VAL A 123 -5.81 -21.74 -4.06
C VAL A 123 -5.38 -20.33 -3.67
N TYR A 124 -4.35 -19.79 -4.33
CA TYR A 124 -3.97 -18.38 -4.19
C TYR A 124 -5.11 -17.45 -4.59
N LEU A 125 -5.77 -17.68 -5.74
CA LEU A 125 -6.88 -16.83 -6.21
C LEU A 125 -7.98 -16.71 -5.15
N VAL A 126 -8.41 -17.83 -4.59
CA VAL A 126 -9.45 -17.87 -3.55
C VAL A 126 -8.96 -17.18 -2.28
N GLY A 127 -7.76 -17.52 -1.80
CA GLY A 127 -7.19 -16.95 -0.58
C GLY A 127 -6.96 -15.44 -0.69
N ALA A 128 -6.41 -14.95 -1.80
CA ALA A 128 -6.22 -13.54 -2.10
C ALA A 128 -7.56 -12.77 -2.11
N SER A 129 -8.60 -13.37 -2.69
CA SER A 129 -9.95 -12.79 -2.71
C SER A 129 -10.55 -12.68 -1.31
N LEU A 130 -10.43 -13.73 -0.49
CA LEU A 130 -10.93 -13.73 0.90
C LEU A 130 -10.18 -12.71 1.78
N LEU A 131 -8.84 -12.68 1.67
CA LEU A 131 -8.02 -11.68 2.35
C LEU A 131 -8.40 -10.26 1.93
N TRP A 132 -8.68 -10.04 0.64
CA TRP A 132 -9.10 -8.75 0.13
C TRP A 132 -10.45 -8.32 0.69
N ILE A 133 -11.43 -9.22 0.74
CA ILE A 133 -12.74 -8.94 1.37
C ILE A 133 -12.55 -8.53 2.84
N TRP A 134 -11.70 -9.26 3.57
CA TRP A 134 -11.37 -8.92 4.96
C TRP A 134 -10.78 -7.52 5.10
N PHE A 135 -9.83 -7.17 4.24
CA PHE A 135 -9.21 -5.84 4.22
C PHE A 135 -10.20 -4.73 3.82
N LEU A 136 -11.07 -5.00 2.84
CA LEU A 136 -12.12 -4.07 2.41
C LEU A 136 -13.12 -3.82 3.53
N MET A 137 -13.55 -4.84 4.27
CA MET A 137 -14.45 -4.68 5.41
C MET A 137 -13.85 -3.76 6.48
N ALA A 138 -12.56 -3.95 6.82
CA ALA A 138 -11.86 -3.06 7.75
C ALA A 138 -11.73 -1.63 7.22
N SER A 139 -11.49 -1.48 5.91
CA SER A 139 -11.38 -0.19 5.22
C SER A 139 -12.70 0.58 5.29
N ILE A 140 -13.82 -0.08 4.98
CA ILE A 140 -15.17 0.51 5.05
C ILE A 140 -15.54 0.89 6.48
N LYS A 141 -15.27 0.01 7.46
CA LYS A 141 -15.51 0.31 8.89
C LYS A 141 -14.75 1.56 9.33
N THR A 142 -13.48 1.68 8.93
CA THR A 142 -12.64 2.85 9.21
C THR A 142 -13.15 4.11 8.53
N ALA A 143 -13.53 4.01 7.26
CA ALA A 143 -14.04 5.14 6.48
C ALA A 143 -15.37 5.69 7.03
N ARG A 144 -16.22 4.82 7.58
CA ARG A 144 -17.49 5.21 8.21
C ARG A 144 -17.30 5.78 9.62
N ALA A 145 -16.54 5.09 10.45
CA ALA A 145 -16.39 5.47 11.86
C ALA A 145 -15.44 6.65 12.06
N LYS A 146 -14.40 6.78 11.21
CA LYS A 146 -13.34 7.78 11.32
C LYS A 146 -12.76 7.89 12.74
N SER A 147 -12.69 6.77 13.45
CA SER A 147 -12.17 6.71 14.82
C SER A 147 -10.74 6.17 14.85
N VAL A 148 -9.98 6.57 15.86
CA VAL A 148 -8.61 6.06 16.10
C VAL A 148 -8.62 4.54 16.32
N GLU A 149 -9.66 4.02 16.96
CA GLU A 149 -9.83 2.58 17.19
C GLU A 149 -9.94 1.79 15.88
N GLN A 150 -10.79 2.25 14.94
CA GLN A 150 -10.95 1.57 13.65
C GLN A 150 -9.70 1.73 12.78
N ALA A 151 -9.03 2.89 12.82
CA ALA A 151 -7.75 3.08 12.16
C ALA A 151 -6.68 2.10 12.67
N ARG A 152 -6.60 1.85 13.99
CA ARG A 152 -5.70 0.84 14.55
C ARG A 152 -6.03 -0.58 14.08
N LYS A 153 -7.33 -0.92 14.00
CA LYS A 153 -7.79 -2.21 13.46
C LYS A 153 -7.39 -2.36 11.98
N LEU A 154 -7.61 -1.32 11.17
CA LEU A 154 -7.19 -1.30 9.76
C LEU A 154 -5.68 -1.45 9.60
N LEU A 155 -4.89 -0.79 10.45
CA LEU A 155 -3.44 -0.93 10.47
C LEU A 155 -3.04 -2.38 10.74
N LEU A 156 -3.59 -3.02 11.78
CA LEU A 156 -3.31 -4.43 12.08
C LEU A 156 -3.70 -5.36 10.92
N VAL A 157 -4.89 -5.16 10.35
CA VAL A 157 -5.36 -5.92 9.17
C VAL A 157 -4.38 -5.78 8.02
N SER A 158 -3.94 -4.55 7.71
CA SER A 158 -2.99 -4.32 6.61
C SER A 158 -1.63 -5.00 6.85
N VAL A 159 -1.12 -4.97 8.08
CA VAL A 159 0.15 -5.62 8.47
C VAL A 159 0.07 -7.13 8.32
N ILE A 160 -1.07 -7.74 8.65
CA ILE A 160 -1.28 -9.20 8.54
C ILE A 160 -1.60 -9.61 7.09
N TYR A 161 -2.34 -8.78 6.35
CA TYR A 161 -2.77 -9.05 4.98
C TYR A 161 -1.59 -9.37 4.06
N LEU A 162 -0.53 -8.55 4.09
CA LEU A 162 0.55 -8.64 3.11
C LEU A 162 1.42 -9.90 3.26
N PRO A 163 1.88 -10.29 4.47
CA PRO A 163 2.55 -11.57 4.68
C PRO A 163 1.69 -12.77 4.31
N LEU A 164 0.40 -12.77 4.63
CA LEU A 164 -0.50 -13.88 4.26
C LEU A 164 -0.66 -13.98 2.74
N LEU A 165 -0.83 -12.86 2.05
CA LEU A 165 -0.94 -12.83 0.60
C LEU A 165 0.32 -13.41 -0.07
N PHE A 166 1.51 -12.97 0.35
CA PHE A 166 2.75 -13.49 -0.23
C PHE A 166 3.06 -14.93 0.21
N ALA A 167 2.71 -15.33 1.44
CA ALA A 167 2.83 -16.72 1.86
C ALA A 167 1.96 -17.65 0.99
N LEU A 168 0.72 -17.26 0.70
CA LEU A 168 -0.15 -18.00 -0.22
C LEU A 168 0.46 -18.07 -1.63
N MET A 169 1.10 -16.99 -2.10
CA MET A 169 1.74 -16.96 -3.41
C MET A 169 2.90 -17.95 -3.50
N VAL A 170 3.74 -18.00 -2.47
CA VAL A 170 4.89 -18.92 -2.40
C VAL A 170 4.44 -20.36 -2.24
N LEU A 171 3.47 -20.64 -1.36
CA LEU A 171 2.98 -21.99 -1.09
C LEU A 171 2.14 -22.57 -2.24
N ASN A 172 1.54 -21.72 -3.06
CA ASN A 172 0.74 -22.12 -4.22
C ASN A 172 1.32 -21.59 -5.53
N HIS A 173 2.65 -21.53 -5.60
CA HIS A 173 3.37 -21.31 -6.84
C HIS A 173 3.09 -22.46 -7.82
N LYS A 174 2.81 -22.11 -9.07
CA LYS A 174 2.59 -23.06 -10.17
C LYS A 174 3.88 -23.33 -10.92
#